data_AF-A0A380HJI8-F1
#
_entry.id   AF-A0A380HJI8-F1
#
_cell.length_a   1.000
_cell.length_b   1.000
_cell.length_c   1.000
_cell.angle_alpha   90.00
_cell.angle_beta   90.00
_cell.angle_gamma   90.00
#
_symmetry.space_group_name_H-M   'P 1'
#
loop_
_entity.id
_entity.type
_entity.pdbx_description
1 polymer ?
#
loop_
_entity_poly.entity_id
_entity_poly.type
_entity_poly.pdbx_seq_one_letter_code
_entity_poly.pdbx_strand_id
1 'polypeptide(L)' 'MGDEPYETLGESLALPPFLEPQRAYIESEIRPFDTSR' A
#
# COMPACT_ATOMS: atom_id res chain seq x y z
N MET A 1 9.76 -9.45 -5.34
CA MET A 1 9.92 -9.63 -3.88
C MET A 1 11.15 -8.83 -3.45
N GLY A 2 11.02 -7.51 -3.50
CA GLY A 2 12.08 -6.58 -3.13
C GLY A 2 11.79 -5.20 -3.68
N ASP A 3 10.52 -4.80 -3.71
CA ASP A 3 10.06 -3.57 -4.37
C ASP A 3 10.18 -2.35 -3.44
N GLU A 4 10.42 -2.56 -2.14
CA GLU A 4 10.73 -1.50 -1.18
C GLU A 4 12.04 -1.83 -0.43
N PRO A 5 12.94 -0.85 -0.23
CA PRO A 5 14.07 -1.01 0.67
C PRO A 5 13.57 -1.33 2.09
N TYR A 6 14.37 -2.04 2.87
CA TYR A 6 14.01 -2.44 4.24
C TYR A 6 13.62 -1.23 5.12
N GLU A 7 14.23 -0.07 4.85
CA GLU A 7 13.99 1.19 5.55
C GLU A 7 12.57 1.74 5.35
N THR A 8 11.93 1.43 4.22
CA THR A 8 10.59 1.96 3.85
C THR A 8 9.55 0.86 3.71
N LEU A 9 9.86 -0.36 4.16
CA LEU A 9 9.01 -1.52 3.94
C LEU A 9 7.70 -1.36 4.72
N GLY A 10 6.58 -1.39 3.99
CA GLY A 10 5.24 -1.23 4.58
C GLY A 10 4.79 0.22 4.74
N GLU A 11 5.55 1.19 4.20
CA GLU A 11 5.08 2.58 4.10
C GLU A 11 4.05 2.77 2.96
N SER A 12 4.08 1.93 1.92
CA SER A 12 3.20 2.06 0.75
C SER A 12 2.19 0.92 0.61
N LEU A 13 1.02 1.23 0.01
CA LEU A 13 0.03 0.22 -0.38
C LEU A 13 0.49 -0.51 -1.65
N ALA A 14 1.01 -1.72 -1.47
CA ALA A 14 1.34 -2.64 -2.55
C ALA A 14 0.10 -3.42 -3.01
N LEU A 15 -0.32 -3.24 -4.27
CA LEU A 15 -1.38 -4.02 -4.88
C LEU A 15 -0.78 -5.04 -5.87
N PRO A 16 -1.35 -6.26 -5.96
CA PRO A 16 -0.94 -7.19 -7.00
C PRO A 16 -1.41 -6.70 -8.39
N PRO A 17 -0.75 -7.13 -9.49
CA PRO A 17 -0.99 -6.58 -10.83
C PRO A 17 -2.45 -6.62 -11.32
N PHE A 18 -3.22 -7.61 -10.87
CA PHE A 18 -4.63 -7.75 -11.23
C PHE A 18 -5.57 -6.81 -10.44
N LEU A 19 -5.10 -6.18 -9.36
CA LEU A 19 -5.83 -5.19 -8.55
C LEU A 19 -5.39 -3.74 -8.81
N GLU A 20 -4.25 -3.53 -9.49
CA GLU A 20 -3.81 -2.19 -9.93
C GLU A 20 -4.91 -1.38 -10.65
N PRO A 21 -5.74 -1.95 -11.56
CA PRO A 21 -6.83 -1.21 -12.19
C PRO A 21 -7.89 -0.69 -11.21
N GLN A 22 -7.99 -1.28 -10.02
CA GLN A 22 -8.94 -0.92 -8.96
C GLN A 22 -8.29 -0.09 -7.84
N ARG A 23 -7.02 0.32 -8.00
CA ARG A 23 -6.25 1.05 -7.00
C ARG A 23 -7.01 2.23 -6.39
N ALA A 24 -7.56 3.10 -7.22
CA ALA A 24 -8.25 4.31 -6.76
C ALA A 24 -9.45 3.99 -5.85
N TYR A 25 -10.21 2.93 -6.15
CA TYR A 25 -11.31 2.48 -5.31
C TYR A 25 -10.80 1.86 -4.01
N ILE A 26 -9.77 1.01 -4.09
CA ILE A 26 -9.19 0.38 -2.91
C ILE A 26 -8.63 1.45 -1.96
N GLU A 27 -7.88 2.43 -2.48
CA GLU A 27 -7.34 3.55 -1.70
C GLU A 27 -8.45 4.44 -1.09
N SER A 28 -9.62 4.57 -1.72
CA SER A 28 -10.74 5.33 -1.15
C SER A 28 -11.44 4.60 0.01
N GLU A 29 -11.46 3.27 -0.02
CA GLU A 29 -12.09 2.45 1.03
C GLU A 29 -11.17 2.20 2.24
N ILE A 30 -9.85 2.34 2.05
CA ILE A 30 -8.89 2.14 3.13
C ILE A 30 -8.88 3.38 4.03
N ARG A 31 -9.18 3.18 5.31
CA ARG A 31 -9.00 4.24 6.31
C ARG A 31 -7.51 4.45 6.58
N PRO A 32 -7.04 5.71 6.66
CA PRO A 32 -5.70 6.00 7.14
C PRO A 32 -5.50 5.37 8.53
N PHE A 33 -4.42 4.64 8.72
CA PHE A 33 -4.01 4.13 10.02
C PHE A 33 -2.71 4.80 10.41
N ASP A 34 -2.70 5.38 11.61
CA ASP A 34 -1.50 6.00 12.16
C ASP A 34 -0.61 4.90 12.73
N THR A 35 0.61 4.78 12.21
CA THR A 35 1.62 3.83 12.66
C THR A 35 2.56 4.41 13.71
N SER A 36 2.37 5.68 14.09
CA SER A 36 3.15 6.36 15.12
C SER A 36 2.73 5.86 16.50
N ARG A 37 3.69 5.33 17.28
CA ARG A 37 3.49 4.91 18.67
C ARG A 37 4.08 5.90 19.64
#